data_AF-A0A958J3U3-F1
#
_entry.id   AF-A0A958J3U3-F1
#
_cell.length_a   1.000
_cell.length_b   1.000
_cell.length_c   1.000
_cell.angle_alpha   90.00
_cell.angle_beta   90.00
_cell.angle_gamma   90.00
#
_symmetry.space_group_name_H-M   'P 1'
#
loop_
_entity.id
_entity.type
_entity.pdbx_description
1 polymer ?
#
loop_
_entity_poly.entity_id
_entity_poly.type
_entity_poly.pdbx_seq_one_letter_code
_entity_poly.pdbx_strand_id
1 'polypeptide(L)' 'MTIEYGAVLFDFDGVMADTTAENFAAWQWAISEWNVQIAPEEYFPFEGYKIKFIAENFLRNHA' A
#
# COMPACT_ATOMS: atom_id res chain seq x y z
N MET A 1 -17.46 33.54 4.71
CA MET A 1 -16.00 33.46 4.43
C MET A 1 -15.78 32.22 3.59
N THR A 2 -15.33 32.40 2.36
CA THR A 2 -14.82 31.32 1.50
C THR A 2 -13.33 31.16 1.75
N ILE A 3 -12.88 29.91 1.88
CA ILE A 3 -11.44 29.60 2.01
C ILE A 3 -10.89 29.49 0.59
N GLU A 4 -9.91 30.34 0.26
CA GLU A 4 -9.10 30.18 -0.96
C GLU A 4 -7.84 29.38 -0.61
N TYR A 5 -7.59 28.31 -1.34
CA TYR A 5 -6.38 27.51 -1.21
C TYR A 5 -5.34 28.00 -2.22
N GLY A 6 -4.11 28.28 -1.77
CA GLY A 6 -3.01 28.69 -2.64
C GLY A 6 -2.39 27.56 -3.46
N ALA A 7 -2.61 26.31 -3.07
CA ALA A 7 -2.20 25.10 -3.79
C ALA A 7 -3.03 23.90 -3.35
N VAL A 8 -3.04 22.86 -4.18
CA VAL A 8 -3.62 21.53 -3.89
C VAL A 8 -2.56 20.48 -4.16
N LEU A 9 -2.34 19.58 -3.20
CA LEU A 9 -1.43 18.45 -3.33
C LEU A 9 -2.25 17.18 -3.57
N PHE A 10 -1.94 16.46 -4.64
CA PHE A 10 -2.58 15.21 -4.98
C PHE A 10 -1.62 14.05 -4.68
N ASP A 11 -2.15 13.04 -4.00
CA ASP A 11 -1.50 11.74 -3.97
C ASP A 11 -1.56 11.09 -5.36
N PHE A 12 -0.78 10.05 -5.60
CA PHE A 12 -0.77 9.34 -6.87
C PHE A 12 -1.68 8.12 -6.84
N ASP A 13 -1.34 7.12 -6.04
CA ASP A 13 -2.07 5.85 -5.95
C ASP A 13 -3.49 6.09 -5.43
N GLY A 14 -4.50 5.60 -6.16
CA GLY A 14 -5.92 5.77 -5.81
C GLY A 14 -6.49 7.18 -6.02
N VAL A 15 -5.66 8.17 -6.39
CA VAL A 15 -6.09 9.57 -6.62
C VAL A 15 -5.90 9.99 -8.07
N MET A 16 -4.68 9.85 -8.59
CA MET A 16 -4.37 10.16 -10.00
C MET A 16 -4.44 8.92 -10.89
N ALA A 17 -4.19 7.74 -10.32
CA ALA A 17 -4.22 6.47 -11.03
C ALA A 17 -4.84 5.36 -10.17
N ASP A 18 -5.57 4.45 -10.80
CA ASP A 18 -6.06 3.23 -10.17
C ASP A 18 -4.95 2.17 -10.24
N THR A 19 -4.11 2.13 -9.19
CA THR A 19 -2.91 1.28 -9.09
C THR A 19 -2.90 0.39 -7.85
N THR A 20 -3.89 0.55 -6.97
CA THR A 20 -3.94 -0.13 -5.67
C THR A 20 -4.04 -1.66 -5.83
N ALA A 21 -4.79 -2.12 -6.83
CA ALA A 21 -4.94 -3.56 -7.11
C ALA A 21 -3.64 -4.18 -7.65
N GLU A 22 -2.95 -3.48 -8.55
CA GLU A 22 -1.68 -3.90 -9.14
C GLU A 22 -0.56 -3.92 -8.08
N ASN A 23 -0.52 -2.90 -7.22
CA ASN A 23 0.40 -2.85 -6.09
C ASN A 23 0.17 -4.03 -5.14
N PHE A 24 -1.08 -4.34 -4.81
CA PHE A 24 -1.41 -5.51 -3.99
C PHE A 24 -0.96 -6.82 -4.65
N ALA A 25 -1.25 -7.01 -5.95
CA ALA A 25 -0.87 -8.21 -6.67
C ALA A 25 0.66 -8.42 -6.66
N ALA A 26 1.44 -7.34 -6.81
CA ALA A 26 2.90 -7.39 -6.73
C ALA A 26 3.38 -7.81 -5.33
N TRP A 27 2.79 -7.25 -4.28
CA TRP A 27 3.11 -7.62 -2.89
C TRP A 27 2.72 -9.06 -2.55
N GLN A 28 1.53 -9.48 -2.96
CA GLN A 28 1.07 -10.86 -2.77
C GLN A 28 2.00 -11.86 -3.45
N TRP A 29 2.41 -11.56 -4.70
CA TRP A 29 3.34 -12.40 -5.42
C TRP A 29 4.71 -12.45 -4.71
N ALA A 30 5.29 -11.30 -4.38
CA ALA A 30 6.59 -11.24 -3.73
C ALA A 30 6.58 -12.00 -2.40
N ILE A 31 5.62 -11.72 -1.51
CA ILE A 31 5.61 -12.30 -0.17
C ILE A 31 5.36 -13.82 -0.19
N SER A 32 4.72 -14.34 -1.25
CA SER A 32 4.45 -15.76 -1.41
C SER A 32 5.70 -16.63 -1.49
N GLU A 33 6.86 -16.06 -1.87
CA GLU A 33 8.15 -16.76 -1.87
C GLU A 33 8.58 -17.21 -0.46
N TRP A 34 8.01 -16.59 0.58
CA TRP A 34 8.25 -16.94 1.99
C TRP A 34 7.09 -17.76 2.60
N ASN A 35 6.23 -18.37 1.77
CA ASN A 35 5.03 -19.10 2.18
C ASN A 35 4.01 -18.24 2.96
N VAL A 36 4.10 -16.92 2.84
CA VAL A 36 3.13 -15.99 3.42
C VAL A 36 2.02 -15.75 2.42
N GLN A 37 0.78 -15.72 2.89
CA GLN A 37 -0.38 -15.33 2.09
C GLN A 37 -1.00 -14.11 2.75
N ILE A 38 -1.33 -13.09 1.96
CA ILE A 38 -1.93 -11.84 2.44
C ILE A 38 -3.22 -11.55 1.68
N ALA A 39 -4.19 -11.01 2.41
CA ALA A 39 -5.43 -10.48 1.87
C ALA A 39 -5.35 -8.96 1.64
N PRO A 40 -6.19 -8.38 0.77
CA PRO A 40 -6.19 -6.94 0.51
C PRO A 40 -6.35 -6.08 1.76
N GLU A 41 -7.17 -6.52 2.72
CA GLU A 41 -7.45 -5.83 3.98
C GLU A 41 -6.21 -5.74 4.89
N GLU A 42 -5.25 -6.64 4.70
CA GLU A 42 -3.96 -6.63 5.42
C GLU A 42 -2.95 -5.70 4.74
N TYR A 43 -3.07 -5.45 3.44
CA TYR A 43 -2.13 -4.66 2.66
C TYR A 43 -2.51 -3.19 2.56
N PHE A 44 -3.77 -2.86 2.25
CA PHE A 44 -4.21 -1.49 1.98
C PHE A 44 -3.92 -0.49 3.12
N PRO A 45 -3.97 -0.85 4.42
CA PRO A 45 -3.56 0.06 5.49
C PRO A 45 -2.10 0.51 5.42
N PHE A 46 -1.26 -0.18 4.66
CA PHE A 46 0.16 0.11 4.48
C PHE A 46 0.48 0.87 3.18
N GLU A 47 -0.52 1.25 2.39
CA GLU A 47 -0.30 2.07 1.20
C GLU A 47 0.41 3.39 1.58
N GLY A 48 1.45 3.78 0.83
CA GLY A 48 2.31 4.92 1.16
C GLY A 48 3.34 4.69 2.29
N TYR A 49 3.36 3.54 2.96
CA TYR A 49 4.39 3.22 3.96
C TYR A 49 5.73 2.84 3.32
N LYS A 50 6.81 2.89 4.11
CA LYS A 50 8.13 2.45 3.66
C LYS A 50 8.14 0.95 3.38
N ILE A 51 8.62 0.55 2.20
CA ILE A 51 8.74 -0.84 1.73
C ILE A 51 9.30 -1.79 2.80
N LYS A 52 10.39 -1.40 3.47
CA LYS A 52 11.02 -2.21 4.53
C LYS A 52 10.06 -2.52 5.69
N PHE A 53 9.27 -1.53 6.10
CA PHE A 53 8.31 -1.70 7.19
C PHE A 53 7.21 -2.69 6.81
N ILE A 54 6.71 -2.60 5.57
CA ILE A 54 5.67 -3.50 5.04
C ILE A 54 6.17 -4.95 5.05
N ALA A 55 7.35 -5.19 4.47
CA ALA A 55 7.96 -6.52 4.42
C ALA A 55 8.20 -7.10 5.81
N GLU A 56 8.77 -6.31 6.73
CA GLU A 56 9.00 -6.75 8.11
C GLU A 56 7.69 -7.06 8.85
N ASN A 57 6.60 -6.33 8.58
CA ASN A 57 5.32 -6.59 9.22
C ASN A 57 4.71 -7.90 8.73
N PHE A 58 4.72 -8.16 7.41
CA PHE A 58 4.21 -9.43 6.88
C PHE A 58 5.03 -10.63 7.34
N LEU A 59 6.36 -10.53 7.32
CA LEU A 59 7.22 -11.63 7.77
C LEU A 59 7.13 -11.90 9.28
N ARG A 60 6.80 -10.90 10.12
CA ARG A 60 6.64 -11.11 11.57
C ARG A 60 5.30 -11.73 11.95
N ASN A 61 4.23 -11.38 11.23
CA ASN A 61 2.87 -11.75 11.63
C ASN A 61 2.41 -13.09 11.01
N HIS A 62 3.16 -13.62 10.03
CA HIS A 62 2.81 -14.83 9.28
C HIS A 62 3.89 -15.93 9.32
N ALA A 63 5.03 -15.71 10.01
CA ALA A 63 6.09 -16.70 10.18
C ALA A 63 6.07 -17.38 11.55
#